data_AF-A0A8J4DCH6-F1
#
_entry.id   AF-A0A8J4DCH6-F1
#
_cell.length_a   1.000
_cell.length_b   1.000
_cell.length_c   1.000
_cell.angle_alpha   90.00
_cell.angle_beta   90.00
_cell.angle_gamma   90.00
#
_symmetry.space_group_name_H-M   'P 1'
#
loop_
_entity.id
_entity.type
_entity.pdbx_description
1 polymer ?
#
loop_
_entity_poly.entity_id
_entity_poly.type
_entity_poly.pdbx_seq_one_letter_code
_entity_poly.pdbx_strand_id
1 'polypeptide(L)'
;SFAKEVRSTFLDYIVGGAEIGFVVAVDFTASNGDPRLPTSNHYLSSAATQYEQAIMAIGEVVMHYDRDKVFPMLGFGGRKSGDRSTNHCFSPGPEADGICLGITGLLRTYRQALCEWRLSEPTCFAPIIR
;
A
#
# COMPACT_ATOMS: atom_id res chain seq x y z
N SER A 1 -7.58 -24.28 45.40
CA SER A 1 -6.80 -24.60 44.19
C SER A 1 -6.82 -23.38 43.30
N PHE A 2 -5.67 -22.82 42.93
CA PHE A 2 -5.59 -21.72 41.96
C PHE A 2 -5.43 -22.31 40.57
N ALA A 3 -6.37 -22.05 39.66
CA ALA A 3 -6.22 -22.42 38.26
C ALA A 3 -5.26 -21.42 37.59
N LYS A 4 -4.11 -21.91 37.10
CA LYS A 4 -3.20 -21.11 36.28
C LYS A 4 -3.77 -21.04 34.86
N GLU A 5 -4.30 -19.89 34.47
CA GLU A 5 -4.72 -19.64 33.10
C GLU A 5 -3.45 -19.49 32.23
N VAL A 6 -3.23 -20.43 31.30
CA VAL A 6 -2.14 -20.33 30.32
C VAL A 6 -2.69 -19.56 29.13
N ARG A 7 -2.18 -18.35 28.90
CA ARG A 7 -2.53 -17.53 27.74
C ARG A 7 -1.45 -17.66 26.68
N SER A 8 -1.86 -17.90 25.45
CA SER A 8 -0.96 -17.84 24.30
C SER A 8 -0.39 -16.43 24.13
N THR A 9 0.90 -16.37 23.85
CA THR A 9 1.64 -15.15 23.51
C THR A 9 1.66 -14.95 22.00
N PHE A 10 2.02 -13.75 21.55
CA PHE A 10 2.24 -13.47 20.12
C PHE A 10 3.22 -14.46 19.48
N LEU A 11 4.32 -14.79 20.18
CA LEU A 11 5.33 -15.71 19.67
C LEU A 11 4.81 -17.13 19.50
N ASP A 12 3.87 -17.58 20.35
CA ASP A 12 3.29 -18.91 20.22
C ASP A 12 2.56 -19.07 18.87
N TYR A 13 1.92 -18.00 18.38
CA TYR A 13 1.29 -17.99 17.06
C TYR A 13 2.31 -17.99 15.93
N ILE A 14 3.36 -17.14 16.02
CA ILE A 14 4.40 -17.08 14.98
C ILE A 14 5.17 -18.41 14.89
N VAL A 15 5.56 -18.99 16.03
CA VAL A 15 6.20 -20.31 16.08
C VAL A 15 5.25 -21.41 15.60
N GLY A 16 3.94 -21.26 15.86
CA GLY A 16 2.89 -22.11 15.32
C GLY A 16 2.65 -21.98 13.81
N GLY A 17 3.38 -21.10 13.12
CA GLY A 17 3.29 -20.91 11.67
C GLY A 17 2.30 -19.84 11.23
N ALA A 18 1.81 -18.99 12.13
CA ALA A 18 1.01 -17.84 11.74
C ALA A 18 1.86 -16.81 10.99
N GLU A 19 1.28 -16.22 9.95
CA GLU A 19 1.90 -15.17 9.14
C GLU A 19 1.16 -13.84 9.34
N ILE A 20 1.85 -12.72 9.10
CA ILE A 20 1.28 -11.38 9.10
C ILE A 20 1.32 -10.84 7.67
N GLY A 21 0.18 -10.89 6.99
CA GLY A 21 0.06 -10.35 5.64
C GLY A 21 0.20 -8.82 5.61
N PHE A 22 0.84 -8.32 4.56
CA PHE A 22 1.04 -6.88 4.35
C PHE A 22 0.36 -6.41 3.06
N VAL A 23 -0.60 -5.50 3.21
CA VAL A 23 -1.33 -4.86 2.11
C VAL A 23 -1.10 -3.36 2.17
N VAL A 24 -0.81 -2.74 1.03
CA VAL A 24 -0.59 -1.28 0.92
C VAL A 24 -1.70 -0.65 0.10
N ALA A 25 -2.36 0.36 0.65
CA ALA A 25 -3.32 1.19 -0.07
C ALA A 25 -2.80 2.63 -0.17
N VAL A 26 -2.64 3.13 -1.39
CA VAL A 26 -2.11 4.48 -1.66
C VAL A 26 -3.24 5.42 -2.02
N ASP A 27 -3.24 6.60 -1.38
CA ASP A 27 -4.14 7.69 -1.68
C ASP A 27 -3.68 8.42 -2.96
N PHE A 28 -4.52 8.46 -3.99
CA PHE A 28 -4.30 9.22 -5.23
C PHE A 28 -5.22 10.45 -5.31
N THR A 29 -5.61 11.04 -4.19
CA THR A 29 -6.51 12.21 -4.21
C THR A 29 -5.79 13.52 -4.52
N ALA A 30 -6.50 14.44 -5.19
CA ALA A 30 -5.94 15.69 -5.71
C ALA A 30 -5.38 16.63 -4.63
N SER A 31 -5.79 16.47 -3.38
CA SER A 31 -5.25 17.19 -2.22
C SER A 31 -3.74 16.98 -2.03
N ASN A 32 -3.17 15.89 -2.57
CA ASN A 32 -1.73 15.63 -2.56
C ASN A 32 -0.93 16.45 -3.60
N GLY A 33 -1.61 17.19 -4.48
CA GLY A 33 -0.97 18.00 -5.52
C GLY A 33 -0.45 17.20 -6.70
N ASP A 34 -0.06 17.92 -7.76
CA ASP A 34 0.47 17.32 -9.00
C ASP A 34 1.85 16.69 -8.76
N PRO A 35 2.06 15.38 -9.00
CA PRO A 35 3.32 14.66 -8.77
C PRO A 35 4.53 15.23 -9.50
N ARG A 36 4.32 16.09 -10.50
CA ARG A 36 5.41 16.78 -11.23
C ARG A 36 5.92 18.02 -10.50
N LEU A 37 5.19 18.50 -9.49
CA LEU A 37 5.52 19.71 -8.75
C LEU A 37 6.19 19.38 -7.41
N PRO A 38 7.26 20.11 -7.02
CA PRO A 38 7.96 19.90 -5.75
C PRO A 38 7.09 20.05 -4.49
N THR A 39 5.94 20.72 -4.61
CA THR A 39 4.99 20.91 -3.52
C THR A 39 4.07 19.71 -3.29
N SER A 40 4.12 18.69 -4.16
CA SER A 40 3.27 17.51 -4.03
C SER A 40 3.83 16.51 -3.02
N ASN A 41 2.94 15.87 -2.28
CA ASN A 41 3.31 14.73 -1.41
C ASN A 41 3.75 13.50 -2.24
N HIS A 42 3.41 13.46 -3.53
CA HIS A 42 3.82 12.45 -4.50
C HIS A 42 4.97 12.91 -5.41
N TYR A 43 5.69 13.97 -5.06
CA TYR A 43 6.66 14.57 -5.96
C TYR A 43 7.68 13.55 -6.52
N LEU A 44 7.61 13.32 -7.83
CA LEU A 44 8.48 12.40 -8.55
C LEU A 44 9.85 13.03 -8.77
N SER A 45 10.78 12.69 -7.87
CA SER A 45 12.17 13.13 -7.92
C SER A 45 13.13 11.98 -7.63
N SER A 46 14.43 12.29 -7.53
CA SER A 46 15.43 11.34 -7.04
C SER A 46 15.28 11.06 -5.54
N ALA A 47 14.69 11.98 -4.77
CA ALA A 47 14.43 11.80 -3.34
C ALA A 47 13.15 10.98 -3.12
N ALA A 48 13.09 10.25 -2.00
CA ALA A 48 11.92 9.48 -1.61
C ALA A 48 10.81 10.37 -1.06
N THR A 49 9.59 10.17 -1.55
CA THR A 49 8.35 10.77 -1.03
C THR A 49 8.01 10.23 0.36
N GLN A 50 7.12 10.92 1.10
CA GLN A 50 6.64 10.44 2.39
C GLN A 50 5.92 9.08 2.27
N TYR A 51 5.22 8.84 1.15
CA TYR A 51 4.60 7.54 0.85
C TYR A 51 5.64 6.43 0.71
N GLU A 52 6.72 6.66 -0.04
CA GLU A 52 7.80 5.69 -0.20
C GLU A 52 8.52 5.41 1.12
N GLN A 53 8.76 6.45 1.92
CA GLN A 53 9.36 6.30 3.25
C GLN A 53 8.48 5.45 4.18
N ALA A 54 7.15 5.66 4.17
CA ALA A 54 6.22 4.87 4.96
C ALA A 54 6.17 3.40 4.49
N ILE A 55 6.14 3.15 3.18
CA ILE A 55 6.18 1.80 2.61
C ILE A 55 7.45 1.07 3.05
N MET A 56 8.62 1.72 2.97
CA MET A 56 9.88 1.13 3.40
C MET A 56 9.88 0.84 4.90
N ALA A 57 9.59 1.85 5.73
CA ALA A 57 9.70 1.73 7.19
C ALA A 57 8.78 0.64 7.77
N ILE A 58 7.55 0.50 7.25
CA ILE A 58 6.63 -0.54 7.69
C ILE A 58 7.00 -1.89 7.06
N GLY A 59 7.26 -1.90 5.76
CA GLY A 59 7.57 -3.12 5.02
C GLY A 59 8.81 -3.84 5.56
N GLU A 60 9.86 -3.10 5.93
CA GLU A 60 11.11 -3.66 6.47
C GLU A 60 10.91 -4.43 7.78
N VAL A 61 9.87 -4.09 8.54
CA VAL A 61 9.50 -4.81 9.76
C VAL A 61 8.58 -5.99 9.43
N VAL A 62 7.49 -5.73 8.71
CA VAL A 62 6.42 -6.73 8.50
C VAL A 62 6.88 -7.87 7.60
N MET A 63 7.77 -7.63 6.63
CA MET A 63 8.22 -8.65 5.67
C MET A 63 8.95 -9.85 6.30
N HIS A 64 9.32 -9.77 7.58
CA HIS A 64 9.91 -10.89 8.31
C HIS A 64 8.87 -11.88 8.87
N TYR A 65 7.61 -11.48 8.90
CA TYR A 65 6.47 -12.27 9.38
C TYR A 65 5.62 -12.84 8.24
N ASP A 66 6.01 -12.60 6.99
CA ASP A 66 5.35 -13.03 5.77
C ASP A 66 6.32 -13.91 4.96
N ARG A 67 5.87 -15.11 4.58
CA ARG A 67 6.76 -16.14 4.04
C ARG A 67 7.07 -15.93 2.55
N ASP A 68 6.06 -15.58 1.76
CA ASP A 68 6.19 -15.46 0.31
C ASP A 68 6.64 -14.06 -0.14
N LYS A 69 6.46 -13.06 0.74
CA LYS A 69 6.78 -11.66 0.53
C LYS A 69 6.04 -11.09 -0.69
N VAL A 70 4.82 -11.56 -0.89
CA VAL A 70 3.91 -11.14 -1.94
C VAL A 70 2.90 -10.16 -1.36
N PHE A 71 3.06 -8.88 -1.71
CA PHE A 71 2.29 -7.80 -1.10
C PHE A 71 1.31 -7.19 -2.11
N PRO A 72 -0.01 -7.25 -1.87
CA PRO A 72 -0.97 -6.52 -2.67
C PRO A 72 -0.80 -5.01 -2.50
N MET A 73 -0.81 -4.28 -3.61
CA MET A 73 -0.93 -2.83 -3.63
C MET A 73 -2.26 -2.43 -4.26
N LEU A 74 -2.95 -1.53 -3.59
CA LEU A 74 -4.18 -0.90 -4.04
C LEU A 74 -4.01 0.61 -4.10
N GLY A 75 -4.83 1.26 -4.92
CA GLY A 75 -4.96 2.70 -4.99
C GLY A 75 -6.42 3.13 -4.85
N PHE A 76 -6.64 4.35 -4.39
CA PHE A 76 -7.98 4.94 -4.32
C PHE A 76 -7.95 6.44 -4.57
N GLY A 77 -9.06 7.01 -5.03
CA GLY A 77 -9.18 8.45 -5.28
C GLY A 77 -8.52 8.90 -6.59
N GLY A 78 -8.14 7.97 -7.47
CA GLY A 78 -7.52 8.26 -8.76
C GLY A 78 -8.46 8.00 -9.94
N ARG A 79 -8.07 8.44 -11.14
CA ARG A 79 -8.78 8.13 -12.40
C ARG A 79 -7.79 7.84 -13.54
N LYS A 80 -8.10 6.89 -14.43
CA LYS A 80 -7.32 6.71 -15.66
C LYS A 80 -7.72 7.77 -16.70
N SER A 81 -6.85 7.99 -17.67
CA SER A 81 -7.14 8.89 -18.79
C SER A 81 -8.30 8.33 -19.62
N GLY A 82 -9.41 9.06 -19.71
CA GLY A 82 -10.62 8.65 -20.41
C GLY A 82 -11.79 8.27 -19.50
N ASP A 83 -11.52 8.00 -18.22
CA ASP A 83 -12.57 7.71 -17.24
C ASP A 83 -13.30 9.00 -16.82
N ARG A 84 -14.61 8.88 -16.65
CA ARG A 84 -15.47 10.00 -16.20
C ARG A 84 -15.59 10.08 -14.68
N SER A 85 -15.35 8.97 -13.97
CA SER A 85 -15.54 8.85 -12.53
C SER A 85 -14.25 8.50 -11.83
N THR A 86 -14.10 8.98 -10.60
CA THR A 86 -13.01 8.57 -9.70
C THR A 86 -13.18 7.10 -9.32
N ASN A 87 -12.08 6.36 -9.34
CA ASN A 87 -11.99 5.00 -8.81
C ASN A 87 -11.42 5.04 -7.39
N HIS A 88 -12.13 4.42 -6.46
CA HIS A 88 -11.77 4.36 -5.04
C HIS A 88 -11.22 2.98 -4.60
N CYS A 89 -11.02 2.05 -5.52
CA CYS A 89 -10.33 0.79 -5.27
C CYS A 89 -9.85 0.21 -6.61
N PHE A 90 -8.55 0.32 -6.87
CA PHE A 90 -7.94 -0.18 -8.10
C PHE A 90 -6.58 -0.82 -7.85
N SER A 91 -6.19 -1.76 -8.71
CA SER A 91 -4.80 -2.23 -8.82
C SER A 91 -3.96 -1.15 -9.53
N PRO A 92 -2.90 -0.60 -8.89
CA PRO A 92 -2.06 0.42 -9.52
C PRO A 92 -1.01 -0.16 -10.47
N GLY A 93 -0.76 -1.47 -10.41
CA GLY A 93 0.22 -2.16 -11.23
C GLY A 93 -0.27 -2.52 -12.63
N PRO A 94 0.64 -2.97 -13.51
CA PRO A 94 0.29 -3.46 -14.85
C PRO A 94 -0.53 -4.75 -14.79
N GLU A 95 -0.29 -5.58 -13.78
CA GLU A 95 -1.04 -6.80 -13.55
C GLU A 95 -2.37 -6.51 -12.85
N ALA A 96 -3.42 -7.21 -13.29
CA ALA A 96 -4.78 -7.01 -12.78
C ALA A 96 -4.92 -7.39 -11.30
N ASP A 97 -4.03 -8.22 -10.78
CA ASP A 97 -4.07 -8.75 -9.40
C ASP A 97 -3.45 -7.80 -8.35
N GLY A 98 -2.71 -6.76 -8.78
CA GLY A 98 -2.08 -5.80 -7.87
C GLY A 98 -0.94 -6.38 -7.03
N ILE A 99 -0.42 -7.54 -7.42
CA ILE A 99 0.61 -8.25 -6.66
C ILE A 99 1.99 -7.60 -6.86
N CYS A 100 2.65 -7.29 -5.75
CA CYS A 100 4.02 -6.78 -5.73
C CYS A 100 4.98 -7.77 -5.05
N LEU A 101 6.11 -8.04 -5.70
CA LEU A 101 7.17 -8.88 -5.14
C LEU A 101 8.06 -8.05 -4.20
N GLY A 102 7.82 -8.19 -2.90
CA GLY A 102 8.53 -7.49 -1.84
C GLY A 102 8.36 -5.96 -1.87
N ILE A 103 9.12 -5.28 -1.00
CA ILE A 103 9.11 -3.81 -0.87
C ILE A 103 9.55 -3.13 -2.17
N THR A 104 10.56 -3.68 -2.86
CA THR A 104 11.03 -3.16 -4.14
C THR A 104 9.93 -3.20 -5.20
N GLY A 105 9.10 -4.25 -5.22
CA GLY A 105 7.91 -4.34 -6.06
C GLY A 105 6.91 -3.23 -5.74
N LEU A 106 6.60 -3.02 -4.46
CA LEU A 106 5.68 -1.96 -4.01
C LEU A 106 6.16 -0.57 -4.48
N LEU A 107 7.42 -0.22 -4.25
CA LEU A 107 7.97 1.09 -4.62
C LEU A 107 7.95 1.32 -6.14
N ARG A 108 8.26 0.28 -6.93
CA ARG A 108 8.21 0.35 -8.39
C ARG A 108 6.78 0.58 -8.88
N THR A 109 5.84 -0.22 -8.38
CA THR A 109 4.42 -0.12 -8.73
C THR A 109 3.84 1.24 -8.37
N TYR A 110 4.18 1.76 -7.18
CA TYR A 110 3.79 3.11 -6.75
C TYR A 110 4.24 4.20 -7.74
N ARG A 111 5.52 4.20 -8.13
CA ARG A 111 6.05 5.19 -9.09
C ARG A 111 5.41 5.06 -10.46
N GLN A 112 5.22 3.83 -10.94
CA GLN A 112 4.56 3.59 -12.23
C GLN A 112 3.11 4.09 -12.20
N ALA A 113 2.38 3.82 -11.13
CA ALA A 113 1.00 4.23 -10.98
C ALA A 113 0.82 5.75 -11.06
N LEU A 114 1.75 6.54 -10.49
CA LEU A 114 1.71 8.01 -10.59
C LEU A 114 1.87 8.54 -12.02
N CYS A 115 2.41 7.74 -12.95
CA CYS A 115 2.50 8.08 -14.37
C CYS A 115 1.21 7.73 -15.14
N GLU A 116 0.47 6.72 -14.70
CA GLU A 116 -0.70 6.19 -15.40
C GLU A 116 -2.03 6.74 -14.86
N TRP A 117 -2.08 7.00 -13.55
CA TRP A 117 -3.25 7.47 -12.84
C TRP A 117 -3.17 8.96 -12.59
N ARG A 118 -4.30 9.64 -12.82
CA ARG A 118 -4.47 11.05 -12.46
C ARG A 118 -5.09 11.14 -11.08
N LEU A 119 -4.59 12.08 -10.29
CA LEU A 119 -5.20 12.35 -9.00
C LEU A 119 -6.60 12.95 -9.16
N SER A 120 -7.52 12.54 -8.30
CA SER A 120 -8.92 12.90 -8.39
C SER A 120 -9.53 13.14 -7.01
N GLU A 121 -10.83 13.31 -6.93
CA GLU A 121 -11.55 13.56 -5.69
C GLU A 121 -12.85 12.73 -5.66
N PRO A 122 -13.48 12.51 -4.50
CA PRO A 122 -13.05 12.87 -3.14
C PRO A 122 -12.12 11.82 -2.51
N THR A 123 -11.77 12.00 -1.24
CA THR A 123 -11.15 10.94 -0.42
C THR A 123 -12.22 10.00 0.12
N CYS A 124 -12.11 8.71 -0.20
CA CYS A 124 -13.07 7.69 0.26
C CYS A 124 -12.36 6.37 0.55
N PHE A 125 -12.30 6.00 1.84
CA PHE A 125 -11.64 4.75 2.28
C PHE A 125 -12.57 3.54 2.26
N ALA A 126 -13.90 3.73 2.29
CA ALA A 126 -14.82 2.61 2.41
C ALA A 126 -14.62 1.51 1.35
N PRO A 127 -14.29 1.80 0.08
CA PRO A 127 -14.04 0.77 -0.94
C PRO A 127 -12.71 0.03 -0.77
N ILE A 128 -11.75 0.56 -0.02
CA ILE A 128 -10.44 -0.07 0.21
C ILE A 128 -10.43 -1.03 1.41
N ILE A 129 -11.39 -0.87 2.33
CA ILE A 129 -11.51 -1.66 3.57
C ILE A 129 -12.47 -2.84 3.41
N ARG A 130 -13.42 -2.76 2.47
CA ARG A 130 -14.43 -3.81 2.22
C ARG A 130 -13.86 -4.98 1.45
#